data_AF-A0A353RGD6-F1
#
_entry.id   AF-A0A353RGD6-F1
#
_cell.length_a   1.000
_cell.length_b   1.000
_cell.length_c   1.000
_cell.angle_alpha   90.00
_cell.angle_beta   90.00
_cell.angle_gamma   90.00
#
_symmetry.space_group_name_H-M   'P 1'
#
loop_
_entity.id
_entity.type
_entity.pdbx_description
1 polymer ?
#
loop_
_entity_poly.entity_id
_entity_poly.type
_entity_poly.pdbx_seq_one_letter_code
_entity_poly.pdbx_strand_id
1 'polypeptide(L)'
;MPAESISELLKAAEKQHLPLWEVILRNDLAESGKSREASLRQMAALWEAMKHASRSYSGRARSSSGLVGGDGAKMAAYAKSKKGVGGFLIDRIAAEALRMGESNACMKRIVAAPTAGSCGVLPAVLIPLAERENIPDEEIVHA
;
A
#
# COMPACT_ATOMS: atom_id res chain seq x y z
N MET A 1 -1.19 -27.81 -10.47
CA MET A 1 -0.21 -26.85 -10.96
C MET A 1 -0.69 -25.47 -10.58
N PRO A 2 0.21 -24.53 -10.26
CA PRO A 2 -0.18 -23.16 -9.99
C PRO A 2 -0.96 -22.56 -11.16
N ALA A 3 -1.88 -21.64 -10.90
CA ALA A 3 -2.58 -20.90 -11.95
C ALA A 3 -1.60 -19.93 -12.63
N GLU A 4 -1.59 -19.91 -13.96
CA GLU A 4 -0.64 -19.13 -14.77
C GLU A 4 -1.29 -17.90 -15.42
N SER A 5 -2.61 -17.70 -15.20
CA SER A 5 -3.34 -16.54 -15.73
C SER A 5 -4.41 -16.01 -14.78
N ILE A 6 -4.79 -14.74 -14.97
CA ILE A 6 -5.91 -14.11 -14.25
C ILE A 6 -7.21 -14.90 -14.49
N SER A 7 -7.43 -15.39 -15.72
CA SER A 7 -8.63 -16.17 -16.04
C SER A 7 -8.72 -17.46 -15.23
N GLU A 8 -7.59 -18.14 -15.02
CA GLU A 8 -7.53 -19.36 -14.21
C GLU A 8 -7.76 -19.07 -12.72
N LEU A 9 -7.17 -17.99 -12.19
CA LEU A 9 -7.40 -17.56 -10.81
C LEU A 9 -8.88 -17.26 -10.55
N LEU A 10 -9.55 -16.54 -11.46
CA LEU A 10 -10.97 -16.21 -11.36
C LEU A 10 -11.86 -17.47 -11.43
N LYS A 11 -11.60 -18.36 -12.41
CA LYS A 11 -12.33 -19.64 -12.51
C LYS A 11 -12.15 -20.51 -11.26
N ALA A 12 -10.95 -20.50 -10.68
CA ALA A 12 -10.66 -21.23 -9.45
C ALA A 12 -11.41 -20.64 -8.25
N ALA A 13 -11.46 -19.31 -8.12
CA ALA A 13 -12.21 -18.61 -7.08
C ALA A 13 -13.72 -18.94 -7.16
N GLU A 14 -14.29 -18.87 -8.37
CA GLU A 14 -15.70 -19.23 -8.62
C GLU A 14 -15.98 -20.70 -8.30
N LYS A 15 -15.19 -21.63 -8.85
CA LYS A 15 -15.39 -23.08 -8.68
C LYS A 15 -15.24 -23.53 -7.22
N GLN A 16 -14.34 -22.90 -6.46
CA GLN A 16 -14.07 -23.25 -5.07
C GLN A 16 -14.90 -22.43 -4.07
N HIS A 17 -15.66 -21.44 -4.53
CA HIS A 17 -16.37 -20.47 -3.69
C HIS A 17 -15.45 -19.78 -2.68
N LEU A 18 -14.26 -19.36 -3.13
CA LEU A 18 -13.27 -18.67 -2.32
C LEU A 18 -13.06 -17.24 -2.82
N PRO A 19 -12.71 -16.28 -1.95
CA PRO A 19 -12.27 -14.98 -2.40
C PRO A 19 -10.96 -15.10 -3.19
N LEU A 20 -10.77 -14.18 -4.14
CA LEU A 20 -9.62 -14.21 -5.05
C LEU A 20 -8.27 -14.22 -4.31
N TRP A 21 -8.14 -13.46 -3.22
CA TRP A 21 -6.90 -13.41 -2.43
C TRP A 21 -6.53 -14.75 -1.81
N GLU A 22 -7.50 -15.58 -1.41
CA GLU A 22 -7.25 -16.91 -0.81
C GLU A 22 -6.79 -17.90 -1.89
N VAL A 23 -7.31 -17.76 -3.13
CA VAL A 23 -6.80 -18.52 -4.29
C VAL A 23 -5.36 -18.12 -4.61
N ILE A 24 -5.06 -16.82 -4.65
CA ILE A 24 -3.70 -16.31 -4.88
C ILE A 24 -2.75 -16.79 -3.78
N LEU A 25 -3.17 -16.73 -2.52
CA LEU A 25 -2.40 -17.23 -1.39
C LEU A 25 -2.08 -18.72 -1.53
N ARG A 26 -3.08 -19.56 -1.84
CA ARG A 26 -2.84 -21.00 -2.06
C ARG A 26 -1.88 -21.27 -3.21
N ASN A 27 -1.93 -20.44 -4.26
CA ASN A 27 -0.99 -20.51 -5.37
C ASN A 27 0.44 -20.22 -4.91
N ASP A 28 0.65 -19.11 -4.19
CA ASP A 28 1.95 -18.72 -3.62
C ASP A 28 2.49 -19.76 -2.64
N LEU A 29 1.64 -20.37 -1.81
CA LEU A 29 2.06 -21.44 -0.89
C LEU A 29 2.53 -22.70 -1.62
N ALA A 30 1.88 -23.06 -2.74
CA ALA A 30 2.26 -24.20 -3.55
C ALA A 30 3.60 -23.99 -4.27
N GLU A 31 3.93 -22.76 -4.66
CA GLU A 31 5.19 -22.41 -5.31
C GLU A 31 6.34 -22.19 -4.32
N SER A 32 6.07 -21.50 -3.20
CA SER A 32 7.09 -21.08 -2.24
C SER A 32 7.40 -22.12 -1.16
N GLY A 33 6.50 -23.09 -0.93
CA GLY A 33 6.60 -24.07 0.15
C GLY A 33 6.44 -23.48 1.57
N LYS A 34 6.02 -22.21 1.70
CA LYS A 34 5.77 -21.57 2.99
C LYS A 34 4.48 -22.09 3.63
N SER A 35 4.35 -21.91 4.95
CA SER A 35 3.06 -22.10 5.63
C SER A 35 2.17 -20.87 5.44
N ARG A 36 0.85 -21.07 5.53
CA ARG A 36 -0.15 -19.99 5.44
C ARG A 36 0.15 -18.88 6.45
N GLU A 37 0.43 -19.26 7.68
CA GLU A 37 0.70 -18.33 8.79
C GLU A 37 1.99 -17.56 8.54
N ALA A 38 3.01 -18.18 7.97
CA ALA A 38 4.26 -17.51 7.63
C ALA A 38 4.05 -16.45 6.53
N SER A 39 3.28 -16.77 5.49
CA SER A 39 2.96 -15.82 4.40
C SER A 39 2.12 -14.64 4.92
N LEU A 40 1.05 -14.90 5.67
CA LEU A 40 0.22 -13.84 6.26
C LEU A 40 1.00 -12.95 7.24
N ARG A 41 1.86 -13.52 8.08
CA ARG A 41 2.74 -12.73 8.98
C ARG A 41 3.70 -11.84 8.20
N GLN A 42 4.24 -12.33 7.08
CA GLN A 42 5.10 -11.53 6.22
C GLN A 42 4.32 -10.35 5.61
N MET A 43 3.12 -10.58 5.11
CA MET A 43 2.27 -9.51 4.56
C MET A 43 1.88 -8.49 5.63
N ALA A 44 1.53 -8.92 6.85
CA ALA A 44 1.26 -8.03 7.98
C ALA A 44 2.49 -7.18 8.35
N ALA A 45 3.69 -7.75 8.33
CA ALA A 45 4.93 -7.02 8.59
C ALA A 45 5.23 -5.98 7.51
N LEU A 46 4.95 -6.28 6.24
CA LEU A 46 5.07 -5.33 5.14
C LEU A 46 4.07 -4.18 5.28
N TRP A 47 2.83 -4.49 5.65
CA TRP A 47 1.79 -3.49 5.92
C TRP A 47 2.20 -2.55 7.07
N GLU A 48 2.70 -3.09 8.18
CA GLU A 48 3.16 -2.25 9.28
C GLU A 48 4.39 -1.42 8.92
N ALA A 49 5.28 -1.94 8.08
CA ALA A 49 6.40 -1.16 7.53
C ALA A 49 5.93 -0.02 6.61
N MET A 50 4.86 -0.22 5.81
CA MET A 50 4.23 0.83 5.01
C MET A 50 3.62 1.92 5.91
N LYS A 51 2.85 1.55 6.93
CA LYS A 51 2.30 2.50 7.90
C LYS A 51 3.39 3.24 8.66
N HIS A 52 4.47 2.55 9.04
CA HIS A 52 5.62 3.19 9.66
C HIS A 52 6.27 4.20 8.72
N ALA A 53 6.48 3.86 7.45
CA ALA A 53 7.02 4.79 6.45
C ALA A 53 6.16 6.07 6.38
N SER A 54 4.83 5.93 6.31
CA SER A 54 3.86 7.02 6.38
C SER A 54 4.03 7.91 7.62
N ARG A 55 4.02 7.30 8.81
CA ARG A 55 4.15 8.03 10.09
C ARG A 55 5.51 8.70 10.26
N SER A 56 6.57 8.14 9.67
CA SER A 56 7.93 8.65 9.76
C SER A 56 8.25 9.79 8.79
N TYR A 57 7.31 10.13 7.90
CA TYR A 57 7.46 11.22 6.95
C TYR A 57 7.75 12.56 7.64
N SER A 58 8.63 13.36 7.04
CA SER A 58 8.94 14.72 7.50
C SER A 58 8.86 15.70 6.34
N GLY A 59 7.94 16.66 6.42
CA GLY A 59 7.80 17.73 5.41
C GLY A 59 9.00 18.69 5.32
N ARG A 60 9.94 18.59 6.27
CA ARG A 60 11.21 19.34 6.26
C ARG A 60 12.33 18.60 5.52
N ALA A 61 12.17 17.31 5.28
CA ALA A 61 13.16 16.53 4.53
C ALA A 61 13.25 17.02 3.08
N ARG A 62 14.45 16.95 2.52
CA ARG A 62 14.73 17.25 1.12
C ARG A 62 15.60 16.15 0.53
N SER A 63 15.41 15.85 -0.74
CA SER A 63 16.30 14.95 -1.49
C SER A 63 17.72 15.52 -1.56
N SER A 64 18.69 14.69 -1.93
CA SER A 64 20.09 15.11 -2.14
C SER A 64 20.23 16.25 -3.16
N SER A 65 19.37 16.28 -4.19
CA SER A 65 19.32 17.35 -5.19
C SER A 65 18.62 18.63 -4.70
N GLY A 66 17.91 18.58 -3.57
CA GLY A 66 17.06 19.68 -3.10
C GLY A 66 15.77 19.90 -3.89
N LEU A 67 15.53 19.13 -4.97
CA LEU A 67 14.39 19.31 -5.88
C LEU A 67 13.08 18.69 -5.36
N VAL A 68 13.16 17.73 -4.43
CA VAL A 68 12.00 16.98 -3.93
C VAL A 68 11.88 17.14 -2.41
N GLY A 69 10.68 17.41 -1.92
CA GLY A 69 10.35 17.39 -0.50
C GLY A 69 9.43 18.53 -0.04
N GLY A 70 8.46 18.19 0.80
CA GLY A 70 7.54 19.12 1.45
C GLY A 70 6.21 19.33 0.73
N ASP A 71 6.05 18.87 -0.51
CA ASP A 71 4.79 18.94 -1.24
C ASP A 71 3.76 17.96 -0.67
N GLY A 72 4.18 16.81 -0.15
CA GLY A 72 3.32 15.92 0.62
C GLY A 72 2.72 16.59 1.88
N ALA A 73 3.50 17.45 2.55
CA ALA A 73 3.01 18.24 3.68
C ALA A 73 2.04 19.35 3.23
N LYS A 74 2.34 20.04 2.13
CA LYS A 74 1.44 21.06 1.53
C LYS A 74 0.11 20.44 1.10
N MET A 75 0.14 19.29 0.42
CA MET A 75 -1.06 18.59 -0.02
C MET A 75 -1.88 18.07 1.18
N ALA A 76 -1.22 17.57 2.23
CA ALA A 76 -1.92 17.19 3.46
C ALA A 76 -2.60 18.37 4.16
N ALA A 77 -2.00 19.57 4.12
CA ALA A 77 -2.63 20.80 4.61
C ALA A 77 -3.81 21.21 3.72
N TYR A 78 -3.67 21.10 2.40
CA TYR A 78 -4.74 21.36 1.45
C TYR A 78 -5.95 20.42 1.65
N ALA A 79 -5.72 19.13 1.84
CA ALA A 79 -6.77 18.14 2.10
C ALA A 79 -7.65 18.53 3.31
N LYS A 80 -7.04 19.08 4.37
CA LYS A 80 -7.77 19.55 5.57
C LYS A 80 -8.69 20.75 5.29
N SER A 81 -8.42 21.53 4.25
CA SER A 81 -9.28 22.64 3.86
C SER A 81 -10.63 22.19 3.29
N LYS A 82 -10.76 20.92 2.87
CA LYS A 82 -11.96 20.34 2.24
C LYS A 82 -12.43 21.08 0.98
N LYS A 83 -11.51 21.77 0.29
CA LYS A 83 -11.78 22.52 -0.95
C LYS A 83 -11.38 21.76 -2.22
N GLY A 84 -10.82 20.56 -2.10
CA GLY A 84 -10.41 19.75 -3.24
C GLY A 84 -11.59 19.25 -4.07
N VAL A 85 -11.42 19.28 -5.39
CA VAL A 85 -12.43 18.84 -6.36
C VAL A 85 -12.75 17.35 -6.21
N GLY A 86 -11.76 16.53 -5.81
CA GLY A 86 -11.94 15.10 -5.58
C GLY A 86 -12.50 14.74 -4.19
N GLY A 87 -12.70 15.72 -3.32
CA GLY A 87 -13.10 15.49 -1.93
C GLY A 87 -11.98 14.94 -1.03
N PHE A 88 -12.29 14.85 0.26
CA PHE A 88 -11.28 14.61 1.31
C PHE A 88 -10.48 13.30 1.13
N LEU A 89 -11.13 12.21 0.71
CA LEU A 89 -10.44 10.93 0.53
C LEU A 89 -9.41 11.00 -0.61
N ILE A 90 -9.79 11.57 -1.76
CA ILE A 90 -8.89 11.69 -2.91
C ILE A 90 -7.72 12.61 -2.58
N ASP A 91 -7.98 13.73 -1.88
CA ASP A 91 -6.91 14.64 -1.45
C ASP A 91 -5.95 13.96 -0.46
N ARG A 92 -6.47 13.10 0.44
CA ARG A 92 -5.66 12.28 1.36
C ARG A 92 -4.79 11.26 0.62
N ILE A 93 -5.34 10.58 -0.37
CA ILE A 93 -4.60 9.63 -1.23
C ILE A 93 -3.46 10.36 -1.94
N ALA A 94 -3.73 11.51 -2.55
CA ALA A 94 -2.72 12.31 -3.23
C ALA A 94 -1.62 12.78 -2.27
N ALA A 95 -1.99 13.25 -1.08
CA ALA A 95 -1.03 13.64 -0.05
C ALA A 95 -0.13 12.47 0.38
N GLU A 96 -0.71 11.29 0.57
CA GLU A 96 0.03 10.11 1.02
C GLU A 96 0.97 9.57 -0.08
N ALA A 97 0.55 9.59 -1.34
CA ALA A 97 1.40 9.26 -2.49
C ALA A 97 2.63 10.17 -2.56
N LEU A 98 2.44 11.49 -2.39
CA LEU A 98 3.54 12.46 -2.35
C LEU A 98 4.48 12.20 -1.17
N ARG A 99 3.96 11.93 0.02
CA ARG A 99 4.78 11.62 1.21
C ARG A 99 5.68 10.41 0.98
N MET A 100 5.16 9.36 0.37
CA MET A 100 5.92 8.14 0.09
C MET A 100 6.96 8.36 -1.02
N GLY A 101 6.57 9.05 -2.11
CA GLY A 101 7.50 9.43 -3.16
C GLY A 101 8.66 10.31 -2.65
N GLU A 102 8.36 11.29 -1.79
CA GLU A 102 9.37 12.13 -1.15
C GLU A 102 10.24 11.35 -0.17
N SER A 103 9.66 10.43 0.61
CA SER A 103 10.41 9.55 1.51
C SER A 103 11.41 8.70 0.75
N ASN A 104 10.99 8.12 -0.39
CA ASN A 104 11.87 7.39 -1.30
C ASN A 104 12.97 8.30 -1.88
N ALA A 105 12.62 9.49 -2.38
CA ALA A 105 13.59 10.45 -2.93
C ALA A 105 14.60 10.97 -1.87
N CYS A 106 14.21 10.95 -0.59
CA CYS A 106 15.06 11.28 0.55
C CYS A 106 15.80 10.06 1.12
N MET A 107 15.81 8.92 0.41
CA MET A 107 16.45 7.66 0.81
C MET A 107 16.02 7.16 2.19
N LYS A 108 14.76 7.41 2.57
CA LYS A 108 14.16 6.84 3.78
C LYS A 108 13.74 5.40 3.52
N ARG A 109 13.45 4.68 4.61
CA ARG A 109 12.96 3.30 4.55
C ARG A 109 11.57 3.28 3.94
N ILE A 110 11.39 2.49 2.88
CA ILE A 110 10.13 2.27 2.16
C ILE A 110 9.92 0.77 1.92
N VAL A 111 8.72 0.39 1.50
CA VAL A 111 8.41 -0.96 1.02
C VAL A 111 8.21 -0.90 -0.50
N ALA A 112 8.96 -1.69 -1.26
CA ALA A 112 8.79 -1.78 -2.70
C ALA A 112 7.42 -2.41 -3.05
N ALA A 113 6.71 -1.82 -4.02
CA ALA A 113 5.38 -2.28 -4.42
C ALA A 113 5.04 -1.91 -5.88
N PRO A 114 5.48 -2.68 -6.90
CA PRO A 114 6.48 -3.75 -6.84
C PRO A 114 7.94 -3.24 -6.82
N THR A 115 8.17 -1.96 -7.13
CA THR A 115 9.52 -1.36 -7.14
C THR A 115 9.60 -0.21 -6.13
N ALA A 116 10.82 0.28 -5.87
CA ALA A 116 11.01 1.48 -5.05
C ALA A 116 10.35 2.74 -5.67
N GLY A 117 10.33 2.85 -7.00
CA GLY A 117 9.70 3.99 -7.69
C GLY A 117 8.18 4.06 -7.50
N SER A 118 7.53 2.91 -7.34
CA SER A 118 6.08 2.79 -7.15
C SER A 118 5.67 2.53 -5.70
N CYS A 119 6.60 2.62 -4.74
CA CYS A 119 6.36 2.29 -3.32
C CYS A 119 5.21 3.05 -2.66
N GLY A 120 4.83 4.21 -3.21
CA GLY A 120 3.75 5.04 -2.68
C GLY A 120 2.35 4.59 -3.04
N VAL A 121 2.16 3.75 -4.07
CA VAL A 121 0.82 3.49 -4.61
C VAL A 121 -0.08 2.74 -3.61
N LEU A 122 0.39 1.60 -3.09
CA LEU A 122 -0.38 0.82 -2.11
C LEU A 122 -0.66 1.58 -0.81
N PRO A 123 0.33 2.14 -0.09
CA PRO A 123 0.06 2.90 1.13
C PRO A 123 -0.81 4.13 0.89
N ALA A 124 -0.69 4.79 -0.27
CA ALA A 124 -1.51 5.96 -0.58
C ALA A 124 -3.00 5.63 -0.66
N VAL A 125 -3.37 4.46 -1.14
CA VAL A 125 -4.78 4.03 -1.24
C VAL A 125 -5.23 3.38 0.07
N LEU A 126 -4.46 2.42 0.58
CA LEU A 126 -4.88 1.56 1.69
C LEU A 126 -4.94 2.31 3.03
N ILE A 127 -3.98 3.20 3.33
CA ILE A 127 -3.97 3.91 4.63
C ILE A 127 -5.19 4.83 4.77
N PRO A 128 -5.48 5.76 3.83
CA PRO A 128 -6.66 6.62 3.94
C PRO A 128 -7.98 5.85 3.90
N LEU A 129 -8.05 4.75 3.13
CA LEU A 129 -9.23 3.91 3.07
C LEU A 129 -9.48 3.20 4.40
N ALA A 130 -8.46 2.57 4.97
CA ALA A 130 -8.54 1.86 6.25
C ALA A 130 -8.97 2.80 7.38
N GLU A 131 -8.39 4.01 7.44
CA GLU A 131 -8.76 5.02 8.44
C GLU A 131 -10.20 5.52 8.27
N ARG A 132 -10.66 5.71 7.02
CA ARG A 132 -11.99 6.24 6.72
C ARG A 132 -13.09 5.24 7.06
N GLU A 133 -12.90 3.98 6.67
CA GLU A 133 -13.90 2.92 6.80
C GLU A 133 -13.69 2.06 8.06
N ASN A 134 -12.68 2.38 8.88
CA ASN A 134 -12.27 1.63 10.07
C ASN A 134 -11.97 0.15 9.79
N ILE A 135 -11.27 -0.12 8.68
CA ILE A 135 -10.92 -1.48 8.25
C ILE A 135 -9.79 -2.01 9.15
N PRO A 136 -9.94 -3.21 9.74
CA PRO A 136 -8.90 -3.81 10.56
C PRO A 136 -7.69 -4.23 9.71
N ASP A 137 -6.50 -4.23 10.31
CA ASP A 137 -5.25 -4.58 9.62
C ASP A 137 -5.30 -5.99 9.01
N GLU A 138 -6.00 -6.93 9.67
CA GLU A 138 -6.18 -8.30 9.20
C GLU A 138 -6.94 -8.36 7.87
N GLU A 139 -7.84 -7.43 7.61
CA GLU A 139 -8.57 -7.34 6.34
C GLU A 139 -7.73 -6.65 5.26
N ILE A 140 -6.92 -5.65 5.62
CA ILE A 140 -5.96 -5.02 4.70
C ILE A 140 -4.91 -6.02 4.21
N VAL A 141 -4.52 -7.00 5.02
CA VAL A 141 -3.61 -8.08 4.61
C VAL A 141 -4.19 -8.96 3.49
N HIS A 142 -5.51 -8.92 3.27
CA HIS A 142 -6.18 -9.63 2.18
C HIS A 142 -6.44 -8.77 0.93
N ALA A 143 -6.04 -7.49 0.94
CA ALA A 143 -6.30 -6.51 -0.12
C ALA A 143 -5.41 -6.68 -1.37
#